data_AF-A0A957FXM2-F1
#
_entry.id   AF-A0A957FXM2-F1
#
_cell.length_a   1.000
_cell.length_b   1.000
_cell.length_c   1.000
_cell.angle_alpha   90.00
_cell.angle_beta   90.00
_cell.angle_gamma   90.00
#
_symmetry.space_group_name_H-M   'P 1'
#
loop_
_entity.id
_entity.type
_entity.pdbx_description
1 polymer ?
#
loop_
_entity_poly.entity_id
_entity_poly.type
_entity_poly.pdbx_seq_one_letter_code
_entity_poly.pdbx_strand_id
1 'polypeptide(L)'
;GDGLALAGHTLYVVQNQLNQIAIVSLSPDLASGTIEGTITNANLDVPTTALVFGNSIYAVNAKFSTPPTPTTPYEVVKMSRR
;
A
#
# COMPACT_ATOMS: atom_id res chain seq x y z
N GLY A 1 9.92 7.31 0.38
CA GLY A 1 9.62 6.38 -0.72
C GLY A 1 8.89 5.25 -0.06
N ASP A 2 7.58 5.22 -0.23
CA ASP A 2 6.71 4.78 0.86
C ASP A 2 6.19 3.35 0.62
N GLY A 3 6.85 2.62 -0.28
CA GLY A 3 6.58 1.22 -0.59
C GLY A 3 6.14 1.01 -2.04
N LEU A 4 6.75 0.02 -2.68
CA LEU A 4 6.36 -0.49 -4.00
C LEU A 4 6.17 -2.00 -3.89
N ALA A 5 5.06 -2.51 -4.42
CA ALA A 5 4.84 -3.95 -4.54
C ALA A 5 4.45 -4.29 -5.98
N LEU A 6 5.23 -5.15 -6.62
CA LEU A 6 4.99 -5.58 -8.00
C LEU A 6 4.35 -6.97 -8.02
N ALA A 7 3.27 -7.12 -8.78
CA ALA A 7 2.62 -8.40 -9.05
C ALA A 7 2.31 -8.52 -10.55
N GLY A 8 3.16 -9.28 -11.27
CA GLY A 8 3.10 -9.32 -12.73
C GLY A 8 3.42 -7.93 -13.31
N HIS A 9 2.50 -7.39 -14.11
CA HIS A 9 2.59 -6.02 -14.65
C HIS A 9 1.76 -5.00 -13.84
N THR A 10 1.27 -5.35 -12.66
CA THR A 10 0.57 -4.41 -11.77
C THR A 10 1.51 -3.97 -10.66
N LEU A 11 1.82 -2.68 -10.64
CA LEU A 11 2.60 -2.02 -9.59
C LEU A 11 1.65 -1.33 -8.61
N TYR A 12 1.75 -1.71 -7.35
CA TYR A 12 1.08 -1.03 -6.26
C TYR A 12 2.04 -0.01 -5.65
N VAL A 13 1.66 1.27 -5.71
CA VAL A 13 2.46 2.39 -5.19
C VAL A 13 1.78 2.92 -3.94
N VAL A 14 2.45 2.77 -2.80
CA VAL A 14 1.95 3.32 -1.54
C VAL A 14 2.17 4.84 -1.53
N GLN A 15 1.12 5.60 -1.25
CA GLN A 15 1.13 7.05 -1.21
C GLN A 15 0.78 7.51 0.22
N ASN A 16 1.77 7.49 1.11
CA ASN A 16 1.59 7.70 2.55
C ASN A 16 0.83 8.99 2.91
N GLN A 17 1.18 10.11 2.28
CA GLN A 17 0.59 11.43 2.51
C GLN A 17 -0.87 11.50 2.08
N LEU A 18 -1.27 10.63 1.16
CA LEU A 18 -2.64 10.53 0.65
C LEU A 18 -3.43 9.39 1.33
N ASN A 19 -2.82 8.61 2.22
CA ASN A 19 -3.42 7.43 2.86
C ASN A 19 -4.10 6.47 1.86
N GLN A 20 -3.42 6.20 0.74
CA GLN A 20 -3.94 5.32 -0.30
C GLN A 20 -2.82 4.52 -0.98
N ILE A 21 -3.22 3.52 -1.76
CA ILE A 21 -2.32 2.76 -2.63
C ILE A 21 -2.81 2.91 -4.07
N ALA A 22 -1.98 3.48 -4.94
CA ALA A 22 -2.29 3.55 -6.36
C ALA A 22 -2.04 2.20 -7.05
N ILE A 23 -2.94 1.81 -7.94
CA ILE A 23 -2.79 0.65 -8.81
C ILE A 23 -2.29 1.16 -10.15
N VAL A 24 -1.11 0.73 -10.56
CA VAL A 24 -0.48 1.13 -11.82
C VAL A 24 -0.35 -0.10 -12.72
N SER A 25 -0.96 -0.05 -13.90
CA SER A 25 -0.69 -1.02 -14.96
C SER A 25 0.59 -0.60 -15.69
N LEU A 26 1.60 -1.48 -15.71
CA LEU A 26 2.88 -1.24 -16.36
C LEU A 26 2.90 -1.80 -17.78
N SER A 27 3.67 -1.14 -18.66
CA SER A 27 4.02 -1.67 -19.97
C SER A 27 4.81 -2.98 -19.86
N PRO A 28 4.88 -3.81 -20.92
CA PRO A 28 5.59 -5.10 -20.88
C PRO A 28 7.08 -5.00 -20.53
N ASP A 29 7.72 -3.86 -20.80
CA ASP A 29 9.11 -3.56 -20.47
C ASP A 29 9.28 -2.89 -19.09
N LEU A 30 8.18 -2.69 -18.35
CA LEU A 30 8.10 -2.01 -17.05
C LEU A 30 8.58 -0.54 -17.06
N ALA A 31 8.80 0.05 -18.23
CA ALA A 31 9.38 1.40 -18.36
C ALA A 31 8.33 2.52 -18.26
N SER A 32 7.05 2.20 -18.39
CA SER A 32 5.95 3.15 -18.34
C SER A 32 4.72 2.52 -17.68
N GLY A 33 3.75 3.34 -17.27
CA GLY A 33 2.51 2.81 -16.75
C GLY A 33 1.39 3.83 -16.67
N THR A 34 0.18 3.33 -16.44
CA THR A 34 -1.06 4.10 -16.29
C THR A 34 -1.67 3.80 -14.93
N ILE A 35 -2.13 4.84 -14.24
CA ILE A 35 -2.86 4.69 -12.98
C ILE A 35 -4.27 4.19 -13.32
N GLU A 36 -4.60 2.99 -12.88
CA GLU A 36 -5.91 2.35 -13.12
C GLU A 36 -6.90 2.63 -11.99
N GLY A 37 -6.40 2.99 -10.81
CA GLY A 37 -7.25 3.27 -9.66
C GLY A 37 -6.46 3.42 -8.36
N THR A 38 -7.20 3.46 -7.25
CA THR A 38 -6.63 3.55 -5.91
C THR A 38 -7.37 2.61 -4.96
N ILE A 39 -6.63 2.07 -4.00
CA ILE A 39 -7.15 1.29 -2.88
C ILE A 39 -7.10 2.19 -1.65
N THR A 40 -8.24 2.33 -1.00
CA THR A 40 -8.38 3.05 0.27
C THR A 40 -8.97 2.13 1.33
N ASN A 41 -8.66 2.43 2.59
CA ASN A 41 -9.25 1.75 3.73
C ASN A 41 -9.20 2.68 4.93
N ALA A 42 -10.27 2.73 5.73
CA ALA A 42 -10.35 3.58 6.91
C ALA A 42 -9.27 3.27 7.97
N ASN A 43 -8.68 2.07 7.92
CA ASN A 43 -7.61 1.66 8.82
C ASN A 43 -6.21 2.04 8.30
N LEU A 44 -6.07 2.67 7.13
CA LEU A 44 -4.79 3.20 6.69
C LEU A 44 -4.41 4.42 7.53
N ASP A 45 -3.17 4.43 8.00
CA ASP A 45 -2.64 5.44 8.89
C ASP A 45 -1.15 5.63 8.62
N VAL A 46 -0.87 6.49 7.65
CA VAL A 46 0.46 6.73 7.08
C VAL A 46 1.11 5.40 6.65
N PRO A 47 0.54 4.69 5.65
CA PRO A 47 1.11 3.42 5.18
C PRO A 47 2.48 3.67 4.54
N THR A 48 3.48 2.86 4.88
CA THR A 48 4.87 3.05 4.39
C THR A 48 5.51 1.81 3.76
N THR A 49 4.78 0.69 3.72
CA THR A 49 5.10 -0.42 2.84
C THR A 49 3.85 -1.28 2.63
N ALA A 50 3.86 -2.06 1.56
CA ALA A 50 2.83 -3.03 1.29
C ALA A 50 3.41 -4.30 0.67
N LEU A 51 2.71 -5.42 0.84
CA LEU A 51 3.01 -6.68 0.17
C LEU A 51 1.73 -7.27 -0.43
N VAL A 52 1.89 -7.98 -1.54
CA VAL A 52 0.79 -8.66 -2.23
C VAL A 52 0.85 -10.15 -1.94
N PHE A 53 -0.26 -10.73 -1.50
CA PHE A 53 -0.39 -12.17 -1.29
C PHE A 53 -1.79 -12.66 -1.63
N GLY A 54 -1.88 -13.64 -2.54
CA GLY A 54 -3.15 -14.13 -3.08
C GLY A 54 -3.94 -12.98 -3.73
N ASN A 55 -5.21 -12.82 -3.33
CA ASN A 55 -6.10 -11.76 -3.81
C ASN A 55 -6.08 -10.49 -2.93
N SER A 56 -5.08 -10.36 -2.06
CA SER A 56 -5.01 -9.28 -1.08
C SER A 56 -3.70 -8.51 -1.17
N ILE A 57 -3.78 -7.26 -0.74
CA ILE A 57 -2.64 -6.41 -0.43
C ILE A 57 -2.67 -6.13 1.07
N TYR A 58 -1.50 -6.14 1.70
CA TYR A 58 -1.33 -5.92 3.12
C TYR A 58 -0.44 -4.70 3.31
N ALA A 59 -0.95 -3.67 3.95
CA ALA A 59 -0.21 -2.44 4.23
C ALA A 59 0.26 -2.40 5.68
N VAL A 60 1.46 -1.87 5.89
CA VAL A 60 2.01 -1.59 7.22
C VAL A 60 1.90 -0.08 7.46
N ASN A 61 1.20 0.28 8.53
CA ASN A 61 1.07 1.66 9.00
C ASN A 61 2.31 2.06 9.79
N ALA A 62 2.86 3.23 9.49
CA ALA A 62 4.04 3.73 10.20
C ALA A 62 3.73 4.29 11.58
N LYS A 63 2.47 4.70 11.82
CA LYS A 63 2.01 5.25 13.11
C LYS A 63 2.91 6.39 13.63
N PHE A 64 3.50 7.20 12.75
CA PHE A 64 4.51 8.21 13.13
C PHE A 64 4.02 9.25 14.15
N SER A 65 2.71 9.52 14.17
CA SER A 65 2.06 10.44 15.12
C SER A 65 1.56 9.76 16.40
N THR A 66 1.68 8.44 16.52
CA THR A 66 1.17 7.67 17.67
C THR A 66 2.30 7.41 18.67
N PRO A 67 2.18 7.87 19.93
CA PRO A 67 3.16 7.58 20.96
C PRO A 67 3.28 6.05 21.22
N PRO A 68 4.50 5.48 21.19
CA PRO A 68 4.71 4.08 21.52
C PRO A 68 4.60 3.85 23.03
N THR A 69 3.77 2.89 23.42
CA THR A 69 3.59 2.40 24.79
C THR A 69 3.55 0.87 24.76
N PRO A 70 3.72 0.17 25.90
CA PRO A 70 3.59 -1.29 25.93
C PRO A 70 2.24 -1.82 25.45
N THR A 71 1.21 -0.98 25.40
CA THR A 71 -0.15 -1.32 24.97
C THR A 71 -0.57 -0.61 23.68
N THR A 72 0.32 0.10 23.00
CA THR A 72 -0.01 0.77 21.74
C THR A 72 -0.30 -0.32 20.69
N PRO A 73 -1.49 -0.32 20.07
CA PRO A 73 -1.84 -1.32 19.08
C PRO A 73 -1.08 -1.06 17.78
N TYR A 74 -0.66 -2.14 17.13
CA TYR A 74 -0.09 -2.13 15.79
C TYR A 74 -0.75 -3.22 14.96
N GLU A 75 -0.96 -2.92 13.68
CA GLU A 75 -1.72 -3.75 12.78
C GLU A 75 -1.08 -3.82 11.39
N VAL A 76 -1.46 -4.86 10.66
CA VAL A 76 -1.30 -4.94 9.22
C VAL A 76 -2.69 -4.87 8.60
N VAL A 77 -2.90 -3.93 7.69
CA VAL A 77 -4.20 -3.70 7.06
C VAL A 77 -4.31 -4.57 5.82
N LYS A 78 -5.16 -5.60 5.88
CA LYS A 78 -5.51 -6.44 4.73
C LYS A 78 -6.61 -5.79 3.91
N MET A 79 -6.40 -5.67 2.60
CA MET A 79 -7.36 -5.10 1.64
C MET A 79 -7.49 -6.01 0.41
N SER A 80 -8.59 -5.86 -0.33
CA SER A 80 -8.67 -6.38 -1.70
C SER A 80 -7.61 -5.69 -2.55
N ARG A 81 -6.93 -6.44 -3.43
CA ARG A 81 -6.00 -5.87 -4.41
C ARG A 81 -6.67 -5.52 -5.76
N ARG A 82 -7.98 -5.71 -5.82
CA ARG A 82 -8.89 -5.38 -6.93
C ARG A 82 -9.86 -4.32 -6.47
#